data_AF-A0A5Q0TQJ3-F1
#
_entry.id   AF-A0A5Q0TQJ3-F1
#
_cell.length_a   1.000
_cell.length_b   1.000
_cell.length_c   1.000
_cell.angle_alpha   90.00
_cell.angle_beta   90.00
_cell.angle_gamma   90.00
#
_symmetry.space_group_name_H-M   'P 1'
#
loop_
_entity.id
_entity.type
_entity.pdbx_description
1 polymer ?
#
loop_
_entity_poly.entity_id
_entity_poly.type
_entity_poly.pdbx_seq_one_letter_code
_entity_poly.pdbx_strand_id
1 'polypeptide(L)'
;MIPLDQCEEEWLLPTRTGGYASSTICGINSRTYHGYLIVPLNQPHHRFLILSKFEDFLLINGNTYPMSTNYYPNIYYPDGYKYLVNVEKNSNNKITWHYDFGYSQVEKTLKVHKGYNAITITYIATRGKFKLCPFITFRSHHLAKKFQNEFFTYEIYPPNIIYVLYEGKRILNFEIYDKYELVNSGYWYYNFIYKLDQELGNNYIEDLYNPFCIISTSNKISVTVYYDQRPKDLNVEENEHHDILKLLSVAGKDFVVKGKDGWAIIAGYHWFDEWGRDTFISLEGLLLIDKQYDIAKQIILRYLNLEKKGMLPNNFISYNGEPVYKGVDISLWAINAIYKTYIYSRDKNFIRSVIDKVLDIIDWYSKGNGIVYNINNLIFHKGAPRTWMDASYDSRIVTPREGAAVEINALWYNALKITEFLLKELGEKAEYLADIAEKVKKSFAEKFISQNSLYDYISWDNIPDKSLRPNQIFSISLPFPIIDDKNLASKILTLIESKLLRQYGLSSLSREDPNYKPVYKGDRKSRDEAYHNGPIWPWLLGAYVDAKLKLETNIMELKLLLEYLNPLLTHASKHQGYIPEIFDDIPPYRPRGCFAQAWSNAEVYRVLVDLSKL
;
A
#
# COMPACT_ATOMS: atom_id res chain seq x y z
N MET A 1 -20.41 -25.03 3.02
CA MET A 1 -20.57 -23.84 3.87
C MET A 1 -19.19 -23.38 4.30
N ILE A 2 -18.90 -22.09 4.18
CA ILE A 2 -17.61 -21.51 4.61
C ILE A 2 -17.61 -21.30 6.15
N PRO A 3 -16.60 -21.79 6.89
CA PRO A 3 -16.43 -21.52 8.31
C PRO A 3 -16.30 -20.03 8.65
N LEU A 4 -16.76 -19.61 9.84
CA LEU A 4 -16.72 -18.20 10.26
C LEU A 4 -15.30 -17.62 10.40
N ASP A 5 -14.30 -18.45 10.73
CA ASP A 5 -12.90 -18.03 10.78
C ASP A 5 -12.36 -17.70 9.39
N GLN A 6 -12.79 -18.42 8.35
CA GLN A 6 -12.44 -18.10 6.96
C GLN A 6 -13.14 -16.82 6.49
N CYS A 7 -14.32 -16.50 7.04
CA CYS A 7 -15.05 -15.28 6.72
C CYS A 7 -14.32 -13.97 7.09
N GLU A 8 -13.21 -14.03 7.83
CA GLU A 8 -12.39 -12.85 8.17
C GLU A 8 -11.36 -12.51 7.08
N GLU A 9 -11.12 -13.40 6.10
CA GLU A 9 -10.19 -13.13 5.00
C GLU A 9 -10.66 -11.92 4.18
N GLU A 10 -9.76 -10.98 3.92
CA GLU A 10 -10.06 -9.71 3.25
C GLU A 10 -9.88 -9.83 1.71
N TRP A 11 -10.54 -8.96 0.96
CA TRP A 11 -10.32 -8.74 -0.47
C TRP A 11 -10.32 -7.25 -0.80
N LEU A 12 -9.63 -6.88 -1.88
CA LEU A 12 -9.45 -5.49 -2.30
C LEU A 12 -9.53 -5.38 -3.82
N LEU A 13 -10.34 -4.44 -4.31
CA LEU A 13 -10.48 -4.11 -5.73
C LEU A 13 -10.32 -2.59 -5.93
N PRO A 14 -9.11 -2.09 -6.25
CA PRO A 14 -8.88 -0.67 -6.45
C PRO A 14 -9.47 -0.17 -7.77
N THR A 15 -10.01 1.04 -7.74
CA THR A 15 -10.57 1.73 -8.91
C THR A 15 -9.50 2.39 -9.79
N ARG A 16 -8.25 2.46 -9.33
CA ARG A 16 -7.15 3.24 -9.94
C ARG A 16 -7.38 4.75 -10.05
N THR A 17 -8.40 5.27 -9.35
CA THR A 17 -8.57 6.69 -9.06
C THR A 17 -8.00 7.04 -7.68
N GLY A 18 -7.68 6.05 -6.84
CA GLY A 18 -7.45 6.21 -5.40
C GLY A 18 -8.66 5.70 -4.58
N GLY A 19 -9.82 5.51 -5.20
CA GLY A 19 -10.94 4.79 -4.60
C GLY A 19 -10.80 3.27 -4.70
N TYR A 20 -11.65 2.52 -4.02
CA TYR A 20 -11.62 1.06 -4.04
C TYR A 20 -12.95 0.46 -3.54
N ALA A 21 -13.13 -0.83 -3.79
CA ALA A 21 -14.08 -1.70 -3.10
C ALA A 21 -13.31 -2.71 -2.25
N SER A 22 -13.76 -2.98 -1.03
CA SER A 22 -13.11 -3.97 -0.15
C SER A 22 -14.08 -4.46 0.93
N SER A 23 -13.95 -5.72 1.31
CA SER A 23 -14.65 -6.31 2.45
C SER A 23 -13.95 -7.60 2.86
N THR A 24 -14.58 -8.38 3.72
CA THR A 24 -14.20 -9.79 3.90
C THR A 24 -14.86 -10.68 2.86
N ILE A 25 -14.36 -11.91 2.69
CA ILE A 25 -14.92 -12.87 1.72
C ILE A 25 -16.38 -13.22 1.99
N CYS A 26 -16.89 -13.02 3.21
CA CYS A 26 -18.32 -13.22 3.51
C CYS A 26 -19.14 -11.91 3.48
N GLY A 27 -18.53 -10.78 3.07
CA GLY A 27 -19.19 -9.47 3.03
C GLY A 27 -19.46 -8.87 4.42
N ILE A 28 -18.76 -9.35 5.45
CA ILE A 28 -18.87 -8.88 6.83
C ILE A 28 -17.84 -7.78 7.02
N ASN A 29 -18.23 -6.52 6.81
CA ASN A 29 -17.34 -5.38 7.02
C ASN A 29 -16.78 -5.43 8.45
N SER A 30 -15.46 -5.53 8.58
CA SER A 30 -14.74 -5.70 9.83
C SER A 30 -13.81 -4.52 10.15
N ARG A 31 -13.68 -3.58 9.21
CA ARG A 31 -12.94 -2.32 9.32
C ARG A 31 -13.78 -1.14 8.80
N THR A 32 -13.50 0.07 9.27
CA THR A 32 -14.05 1.33 8.71
C THR A 32 -13.70 1.55 7.26
N TYR A 33 -12.63 0.89 6.82
CA TYR A 33 -12.14 0.91 5.46
C TYR A 33 -12.90 -0.03 4.52
N HIS A 34 -13.77 -0.91 5.03
CA HIS A 34 -14.56 -1.83 4.20
C HIS A 34 -15.82 -1.16 3.67
N GLY A 35 -16.08 -1.40 2.39
CA GLY A 35 -17.20 -0.85 1.67
C GLY A 35 -17.18 -1.27 0.20
N TYR A 36 -18.34 -1.29 -0.43
CA TYR A 36 -18.47 -1.59 -1.85
C TYR A 36 -18.07 -0.40 -2.74
N LEU A 37 -18.14 0.83 -2.24
CA LEU A 37 -17.60 2.00 -2.95
C LEU A 37 -17.04 3.05 -1.99
N ILE A 38 -15.71 3.11 -1.94
CA ILE A 38 -14.92 4.18 -1.32
C ILE A 38 -14.40 5.08 -2.43
N VAL A 39 -14.65 6.39 -2.35
CA VAL A 39 -14.33 7.34 -3.42
C VAL A 39 -13.40 8.45 -2.92
N PRO A 40 -12.39 8.87 -3.69
CA PRO A 40 -11.57 10.01 -3.35
C PRO A 40 -12.26 11.30 -3.82
N LEU A 41 -12.71 12.14 -2.88
CA LEU A 41 -13.35 13.42 -3.20
C LEU A 41 -12.35 14.45 -3.75
N ASN A 42 -11.05 14.26 -3.47
CA ASN A 42 -9.96 15.03 -4.05
C ASN A 42 -8.93 14.10 -4.71
N GLN A 43 -9.32 13.46 -5.80
CA GLN A 43 -8.57 12.39 -6.47
C GLN A 43 -7.03 12.61 -6.55
N PRO A 44 -6.20 11.73 -5.95
CA PRO A 44 -6.53 10.41 -5.37
C PRO A 44 -6.78 10.39 -3.85
N HIS A 45 -6.86 11.56 -3.23
CA HIS A 45 -6.93 11.80 -1.79
C HIS A 45 -8.35 12.01 -1.27
N HIS A 46 -8.47 12.15 0.06
CA HIS A 46 -9.70 12.47 0.77
C HIS A 46 -10.80 11.44 0.47
N ARG A 47 -10.53 10.19 0.88
CA ARG A 47 -11.41 9.05 0.58
C ARG A 47 -12.59 8.96 1.53
N PHE A 48 -13.77 8.81 0.95
CA PHE A 48 -15.05 8.71 1.65
C PHE A 48 -15.72 7.39 1.35
N LEU A 49 -16.24 6.74 2.39
CA LEU A 49 -17.18 5.64 2.22
C LEU A 49 -18.54 6.23 1.83
N ILE A 50 -19.07 5.81 0.68
CA ILE A 50 -20.40 6.25 0.21
C ILE A 50 -21.39 5.08 0.10
N LEU A 51 -20.94 3.93 -0.40
CA LEU A 51 -21.72 2.70 -0.40
C LEU A 51 -21.02 1.66 0.48
N SER A 52 -21.63 1.35 1.63
CA SER A 52 -21.13 0.31 2.54
C SER A 52 -21.28 -1.07 1.91
N LYS A 53 -22.50 -1.46 1.57
CA LYS A 53 -22.81 -2.69 0.82
C LYS A 53 -24.31 -2.77 0.50
N PHE A 54 -24.77 -3.89 -0.02
CA PHE A 54 -26.19 -4.24 -0.07
C PHE A 54 -26.53 -5.23 1.03
N GLU A 55 -27.62 -4.99 1.74
CA GLU A 55 -28.36 -6.04 2.43
C GLU A 55 -29.25 -6.73 1.40
N ASP A 56 -28.84 -7.93 0.99
CA ASP A 56 -29.43 -8.66 -0.12
C ASP A 56 -30.08 -9.97 0.32
N PHE A 57 -31.18 -10.31 -0.37
CA PHE A 57 -32.00 -11.49 -0.12
C PHE A 57 -32.47 -12.15 -1.40
N LEU A 58 -32.58 -13.47 -1.37
CA LEU A 58 -33.24 -14.30 -2.37
C LEU A 58 -34.71 -14.52 -1.97
N LEU A 59 -35.64 -14.24 -2.88
CA LEU A 59 -37.08 -14.39 -2.70
C LEU A 59 -37.58 -15.59 -3.52
N ILE A 60 -38.07 -16.63 -2.85
CA ILE A 60 -38.58 -17.86 -3.49
C ILE A 60 -39.88 -18.29 -2.81
N ASN A 61 -40.94 -18.50 -3.60
CA ASN A 61 -42.23 -19.03 -3.13
C ASN A 61 -42.81 -18.29 -1.91
N GLY A 62 -42.62 -16.96 -1.84
CA GLY A 62 -43.07 -16.13 -0.72
C GLY A 62 -42.11 -16.09 0.48
N ASN A 63 -41.07 -16.93 0.51
CA ASN A 63 -40.03 -16.92 1.54
C ASN A 63 -38.88 -15.98 1.17
N THR A 64 -38.22 -15.43 2.18
CA THR A 64 -37.05 -14.53 2.06
C THR A 64 -35.84 -15.20 2.70
N TYR A 65 -34.77 -15.37 1.94
CA TYR A 65 -33.52 -15.98 2.40
C TYR A 65 -32.39 -14.97 2.35
N PRO A 66 -31.65 -14.72 3.44
CA PRO A 66 -30.56 -13.76 3.44
C PRO A 66 -29.35 -14.26 2.65
N MET A 67 -28.72 -13.35 1.91
CA MET A 67 -27.42 -13.57 1.26
C MET A 67 -26.31 -12.78 1.96
N SER A 68 -26.64 -11.60 2.48
CA SER A 68 -25.73 -10.73 3.23
C SER A 68 -25.55 -11.19 4.69
N THR A 69 -24.46 -10.75 5.31
CA THR A 69 -24.21 -10.92 6.74
C THR A 69 -23.57 -9.69 7.34
N ASN A 70 -24.06 -9.23 8.48
CA ASN A 70 -23.44 -8.16 9.28
C ASN A 70 -23.00 -8.71 10.63
N TYR A 71 -22.14 -7.95 11.31
CA TYR A 71 -21.84 -8.17 12.71
C TYR A 71 -22.40 -7.02 13.53
N TYR A 72 -23.34 -7.34 14.41
CA TYR A 72 -23.92 -6.47 15.43
C TYR A 72 -23.36 -6.89 16.80
N PRO A 73 -23.68 -6.19 17.91
CA PRO A 73 -23.15 -6.54 19.24
C PRO A 73 -23.36 -8.03 19.58
N ASN A 74 -22.28 -8.80 19.44
CA ASN A 74 -22.21 -10.24 19.68
C ASN A 74 -23.12 -11.13 18.81
N ILE A 75 -23.57 -10.66 17.64
CA ILE A 75 -24.43 -11.47 16.77
C ILE A 75 -24.14 -11.22 15.28
N TYR A 76 -24.11 -12.31 14.52
CA TYR A 76 -24.09 -12.26 13.06
C TYR A 76 -25.53 -12.28 12.54
N TYR A 77 -25.97 -11.19 11.90
CA TYR A 77 -27.31 -11.08 11.36
C TYR A 77 -27.39 -10.08 10.19
N PRO A 78 -28.17 -10.35 9.13
CA PRO A 78 -28.69 -11.67 8.76
C PRO A 78 -27.56 -12.71 8.61
N ASP A 79 -27.88 -14.00 8.53
CA ASP A 79 -26.92 -15.10 8.57
C ASP A 79 -26.63 -15.72 7.19
N GLY A 80 -26.63 -14.89 6.14
CA GLY A 80 -26.40 -15.31 4.75
C GLY A 80 -25.10 -16.09 4.49
N TYR A 81 -24.06 -15.90 5.30
CA TYR A 81 -22.82 -16.68 5.27
C TYR A 81 -23.05 -18.20 5.38
N LYS A 82 -24.15 -18.64 6.02
CA LYS A 82 -24.51 -20.06 6.11
C LYS A 82 -24.83 -20.70 4.77
N TYR A 83 -25.28 -19.90 3.79
CA TYR A 83 -25.59 -20.38 2.44
C TYR A 83 -24.41 -20.24 1.47
N LEU A 84 -23.34 -19.55 1.87
CA LEU A 84 -22.16 -19.34 1.04
C LEU A 84 -21.35 -20.63 0.91
N VAL A 85 -21.18 -21.11 -0.32
CA VAL A 85 -20.47 -22.36 -0.62
C VAL A 85 -19.09 -22.13 -1.21
N ASN A 86 -18.90 -21.07 -2.00
CA ASN A 86 -17.63 -20.74 -2.63
C ASN A 86 -17.47 -19.23 -2.84
N VAL A 87 -16.21 -18.76 -2.84
CA VAL A 87 -15.84 -17.39 -3.21
C VAL A 87 -14.67 -17.43 -4.18
N GLU A 88 -14.83 -16.77 -5.31
CA GLU A 88 -13.87 -16.74 -6.40
C GLU A 88 -13.24 -15.35 -6.52
N LYS A 89 -11.91 -15.31 -6.55
CA LYS A 89 -11.06 -14.11 -6.63
C LYS A 89 -10.31 -14.08 -7.97
N ASN A 90 -10.98 -14.44 -9.06
CA ASN A 90 -10.31 -14.85 -10.30
C ASN A 90 -9.62 -13.72 -11.07
N SER A 91 -9.96 -12.45 -10.81
CA SER A 91 -9.31 -11.29 -11.42
C SER A 91 -9.19 -10.11 -10.45
N ASN A 92 -8.22 -9.22 -10.67
CA ASN A 92 -7.98 -8.07 -9.80
C ASN A 92 -8.99 -6.91 -9.97
N ASN A 93 -10.14 -7.18 -10.58
CA ASN A 93 -11.24 -6.23 -10.72
C ASN A 93 -12.61 -6.85 -10.35
N LYS A 94 -12.67 -8.11 -9.92
CA LYS A 94 -13.92 -8.82 -9.66
C LYS A 94 -13.78 -9.82 -8.51
N ILE A 95 -14.89 -10.02 -7.82
CA ILE A 95 -15.10 -11.09 -6.85
C ILE A 95 -16.48 -11.70 -7.08
N THR A 96 -16.56 -13.03 -7.02
CA THR A 96 -17.81 -13.78 -7.20
C THR A 96 -18.09 -14.64 -5.97
N TRP A 97 -19.34 -14.67 -5.55
CA TRP A 97 -19.85 -15.50 -4.47
C TRP A 97 -20.87 -16.48 -5.02
N HIS A 98 -20.76 -17.74 -4.60
CA HIS A 98 -21.72 -18.79 -4.94
C HIS A 98 -22.46 -19.21 -3.68
N TYR A 99 -23.79 -19.17 -3.74
CA TYR A 99 -24.67 -19.55 -2.65
C TYR A 99 -25.55 -20.72 -3.05
N ASP A 100 -25.78 -21.62 -2.09
CA ASP A 100 -26.66 -22.77 -2.23
C ASP A 100 -27.80 -22.68 -1.21
N PHE A 101 -29.03 -22.51 -1.71
CA PHE A 101 -30.26 -22.50 -0.91
C PHE A 101 -31.06 -23.81 -1.02
N GLY A 102 -30.43 -24.88 -1.52
CA GLY A 102 -31.01 -26.20 -1.76
C GLY A 102 -31.89 -26.26 -3.01
N TYR A 103 -32.84 -25.33 -3.14
CA TYR A 103 -33.78 -25.26 -4.28
C TYR A 103 -33.38 -24.23 -5.35
N SER A 104 -32.39 -23.39 -5.06
CA SER A 104 -31.82 -22.42 -5.98
C SER A 104 -30.34 -22.22 -5.71
N GLN A 105 -29.56 -22.14 -6.78
CA GLN A 105 -28.17 -21.71 -6.74
C GLN A 105 -28.13 -20.23 -7.13
N VAL A 106 -27.28 -19.46 -6.46
CA VAL A 106 -27.10 -18.03 -6.76
C VAL A 106 -25.63 -17.72 -6.99
N GLU A 107 -25.36 -17.04 -8.09
CA GLU A 107 -24.10 -16.36 -8.34
C GLU A 107 -24.29 -14.85 -8.10
N LYS A 108 -23.44 -14.28 -7.26
CA LYS A 108 -23.35 -12.85 -7.00
C LYS A 108 -21.96 -12.39 -7.42
N THR A 109 -21.86 -11.38 -8.27
CA THR A 109 -20.58 -10.87 -8.76
C THR A 109 -20.49 -9.38 -8.52
N LEU A 110 -19.42 -8.92 -7.87
CA LEU A 110 -19.07 -7.50 -7.78
C LEU A 110 -17.84 -7.23 -8.64
N LYS A 111 -17.93 -6.19 -9.46
CA LYS A 111 -16.89 -5.76 -10.40
C LYS A 111 -16.59 -4.28 -10.22
N VAL A 112 -15.32 -3.90 -10.22
CA VAL A 112 -14.84 -2.52 -10.20
C VAL A 112 -14.48 -2.06 -11.61
N HIS A 113 -14.85 -0.83 -11.96
CA HIS A 113 -14.51 -0.20 -13.24
C HIS A 113 -13.26 0.67 -13.10
N LYS A 114 -12.10 0.13 -13.48
CA LYS A 114 -10.82 0.85 -13.36
C LYS A 114 -10.83 2.16 -14.16
N GLY A 115 -10.35 3.24 -13.54
CA GLY A 115 -10.43 4.60 -14.05
C GLY A 115 -11.70 5.36 -13.65
N TYR A 116 -12.69 4.69 -13.04
CA TYR A 116 -13.94 5.28 -12.58
C TYR A 116 -14.20 4.94 -11.12
N ASN A 117 -14.82 5.85 -10.38
CA ASN A 117 -15.33 5.58 -9.03
C ASN A 117 -16.65 4.82 -9.13
N ALA A 118 -16.59 3.57 -9.61
CA ALA A 118 -17.78 2.82 -9.97
C ALA A 118 -17.61 1.31 -9.79
N ILE A 119 -18.73 0.66 -9.48
CA ILE A 119 -18.88 -0.79 -9.45
C ILE A 119 -20.08 -1.24 -10.27
N THR A 120 -20.08 -2.49 -10.71
CA THR A 120 -21.29 -3.23 -11.11
C THR A 120 -21.45 -4.41 -10.18
N ILE A 121 -22.66 -4.60 -9.66
CA ILE A 121 -23.04 -5.81 -8.95
C ILE A 121 -24.13 -6.55 -9.71
N THR A 122 -23.95 -7.85 -9.91
CA THR A 122 -24.83 -8.72 -10.67
C THR A 122 -25.23 -9.92 -9.85
N TYR A 123 -26.51 -10.27 -9.89
CA TYR A 123 -27.08 -11.43 -9.22
C TYR A 123 -27.77 -12.31 -10.27
N ILE A 124 -27.51 -13.61 -10.24
CA ILE A 124 -28.13 -14.60 -11.11
C ILE A 124 -28.53 -15.80 -10.27
N ALA A 125 -29.81 -16.18 -10.31
CA ALA A 125 -30.34 -17.36 -9.62
C ALA A 125 -30.89 -18.38 -10.61
N THR A 126 -30.86 -19.66 -10.25
CA THR A 126 -31.63 -20.67 -11.01
C THR A 126 -33.14 -20.49 -10.83
N ARG A 127 -33.59 -20.03 -9.64
CA ARG A 127 -35.00 -19.72 -9.34
C ARG A 127 -35.11 -18.55 -8.36
N GLY A 128 -36.23 -17.83 -8.42
CA GLY A 128 -36.55 -16.75 -7.48
C GLY A 128 -36.28 -15.35 -8.03
N LYS A 129 -36.37 -14.37 -7.12
CA LYS A 129 -36.12 -12.93 -7.35
C LYS A 129 -35.17 -12.41 -6.28
N PHE A 130 -34.68 -11.18 -6.43
CA PHE A 130 -33.76 -10.56 -5.48
C PHE A 130 -34.38 -9.32 -4.86
N LYS A 131 -34.10 -9.11 -3.57
CA LYS A 131 -34.32 -7.84 -2.88
C LYS A 131 -32.96 -7.28 -2.51
N LEU A 132 -32.62 -6.09 -3.01
CA LEU A 132 -31.34 -5.42 -2.79
C LEU A 132 -31.56 -4.09 -2.07
N CYS A 133 -31.13 -3.98 -0.82
CA CYS A 133 -31.26 -2.77 -0.01
C CYS A 133 -29.87 -2.14 0.20
N PRO A 134 -29.49 -1.07 -0.53
CA PRO A 134 -28.20 -0.42 -0.32
C PRO A 134 -28.09 0.20 1.07
N PHE A 135 -26.98 -0.05 1.75
CA PHE A 135 -26.55 0.71 2.92
C PHE A 135 -25.55 1.77 2.51
N ILE A 136 -25.92 3.03 2.77
CA ILE A 136 -25.12 4.20 2.43
C ILE A 136 -24.70 4.97 3.68
N THR A 137 -23.65 5.75 3.52
CA THR A 137 -23.13 6.70 4.50
C THR A 137 -22.40 7.80 3.73
N PHE A 138 -21.96 8.86 4.39
CA PHE A 138 -21.10 9.86 3.77
C PHE A 138 -20.08 10.33 4.80
N ARG A 139 -18.95 9.61 4.87
CA ARG A 139 -17.93 9.84 5.89
C ARG A 139 -16.54 9.56 5.36
N SER A 140 -15.53 10.18 5.99
CA SER A 140 -14.13 9.76 5.81
C SER A 140 -13.98 8.26 6.07
N HIS A 141 -13.19 7.58 5.25
CA HIS A 141 -12.93 6.15 5.43
C HIS A 141 -12.12 5.82 6.72
N HIS A 142 -11.51 6.83 7.35
CA HIS A 142 -10.75 6.69 8.60
C HIS A 142 -11.64 6.66 9.85
N LEU A 143 -12.89 7.09 9.72
CA LEU A 143 -13.80 7.24 10.85
C LEU A 143 -14.97 6.26 10.72
N ALA A 144 -15.56 5.88 11.85
CA ALA A 144 -16.89 5.30 11.93
C ALA A 144 -17.82 6.40 12.44
N LYS A 145 -19.05 6.44 11.95
CA LYS A 145 -19.99 7.51 12.28
C LYS A 145 -21.29 6.92 12.81
N LYS A 146 -21.77 7.45 13.94
CA LYS A 146 -23.15 7.24 14.41
C LYS A 146 -24.07 8.30 13.81
N PHE A 147 -25.35 8.02 13.75
CA PHE A 147 -26.36 8.93 13.24
C PHE A 147 -26.27 10.33 13.90
N GLN A 148 -26.29 11.38 13.08
CA GLN A 148 -26.19 12.78 13.51
C GLN A 148 -27.18 13.70 12.76
N ASN A 149 -28.47 13.34 12.71
CA ASN A 149 -29.52 14.10 12.02
C ASN A 149 -29.21 14.38 10.53
N GLU A 150 -28.49 13.47 9.90
CA GLU A 150 -28.12 13.57 8.49
C GLU A 150 -29.32 13.32 7.58
N PHE A 151 -29.37 14.07 6.48
CA PHE A 151 -30.50 14.02 5.55
C PHE A 151 -30.08 13.43 4.21
N PHE A 152 -30.56 12.23 3.94
CA PHE A 152 -30.41 11.53 2.67
C PHE A 152 -31.76 11.46 1.95
N THR A 153 -31.77 11.81 0.68
CA THR A 153 -32.94 11.66 -0.20
C THR A 153 -32.54 10.92 -1.47
N TYR A 154 -33.52 10.54 -2.28
CA TYR A 154 -33.27 10.03 -3.61
C TYR A 154 -34.30 10.55 -4.61
N GLU A 155 -33.86 10.68 -5.85
CA GLU A 155 -34.65 11.09 -7.00
C GLU A 155 -34.60 9.97 -8.05
N ILE A 156 -35.74 9.67 -8.66
CA ILE A 156 -35.83 8.66 -9.72
C ILE A 156 -35.82 9.41 -11.05
N TYR A 157 -34.92 9.00 -11.94
CA TYR A 157 -34.90 9.44 -13.33
C TYR A 157 -35.26 8.24 -14.23
N PRO A 158 -36.53 8.13 -14.65
CA PRO A 158 -37.01 6.97 -15.37
C PRO A 158 -36.29 6.73 -16.71
N PRO A 159 -36.18 5.47 -17.17
CA PRO A 159 -36.80 4.29 -16.55
C PRO A 159 -35.94 3.62 -15.46
N ASN A 160 -34.64 3.92 -15.35
CA ASN A 160 -33.72 3.02 -14.67
C ASN A 160 -32.56 3.67 -13.88
N ILE A 161 -32.62 4.99 -13.65
CA ILE A 161 -31.60 5.69 -12.88
C ILE A 161 -32.18 6.20 -11.56
N ILE A 162 -31.43 6.02 -10.47
CA ILE A 162 -31.75 6.58 -9.15
C ILE A 162 -30.55 7.41 -8.69
N TYR A 163 -30.80 8.68 -8.38
CA TYR A 163 -29.82 9.58 -7.77
C TYR A 163 -30.05 9.62 -6.28
N VAL A 164 -28.99 9.38 -5.50
CA VAL A 164 -28.99 9.57 -4.05
C VAL A 164 -28.29 10.88 -3.73
N LEU A 165 -28.95 11.67 -2.87
CA LEU A 165 -28.48 12.98 -2.44
C LEU A 165 -28.17 12.95 -0.95
N TYR A 166 -27.10 13.62 -0.57
CA TYR A 166 -26.73 13.95 0.81
C TYR A 166 -26.77 15.46 0.95
N GLU A 167 -27.62 15.97 1.84
CA GLU A 167 -27.82 17.42 2.03
C GLU A 167 -28.10 18.17 0.71
N GLY A 168 -28.91 17.56 -0.17
CA GLY A 168 -29.25 18.12 -1.48
C GLY A 168 -28.17 18.01 -2.55
N LYS A 169 -27.00 17.42 -2.25
CA LYS A 169 -25.93 17.16 -3.23
C LYS A 169 -25.94 15.72 -3.67
N ARG A 170 -25.92 15.49 -4.98
CA ARG A 170 -25.83 14.14 -5.56
C ARG A 170 -24.50 13.47 -5.18
N ILE A 171 -24.56 12.35 -4.46
CA ILE A 171 -23.39 11.59 -4.01
C ILE A 171 -23.30 10.19 -4.62
N LEU A 172 -24.38 9.64 -5.16
CA LEU A 172 -24.36 8.28 -5.71
C LEU A 172 -25.41 8.14 -6.81
N ASN A 173 -25.06 7.41 -7.86
CA ASN A 173 -25.96 7.10 -8.97
C ASN A 173 -26.09 5.59 -9.08
N PHE A 174 -27.32 5.10 -9.15
CA PHE A 174 -27.64 3.69 -9.43
C PHE A 174 -28.25 3.60 -10.82
N GLU A 175 -27.67 2.77 -11.69
CA GLU A 175 -28.21 2.44 -13.00
C GLU A 175 -28.55 0.96 -13.03
N ILE A 176 -29.82 0.65 -13.28
CA ILE A 176 -30.38 -0.71 -13.17
C ILE A 176 -30.65 -1.24 -14.59
N TYR A 177 -30.25 -2.47 -14.88
CA TYR A 177 -30.34 -3.02 -16.25
C TYR A 177 -31.51 -3.99 -16.46
N ASP A 178 -32.10 -4.48 -15.37
CA ASP A 178 -33.19 -5.44 -15.40
C ASP A 178 -34.49 -4.83 -14.86
N LYS A 179 -35.63 -5.43 -15.17
CA LYS A 179 -36.94 -4.97 -14.65
C LYS A 179 -36.98 -5.10 -13.13
N TYR A 180 -37.43 -4.03 -12.47
CA TYR A 180 -37.46 -3.94 -11.02
C TYR A 180 -38.70 -3.19 -10.53
N GLU A 181 -39.03 -3.44 -9.26
CA GLU A 181 -39.91 -2.63 -8.44
C GLU A 181 -39.07 -1.92 -7.38
N LEU A 182 -39.45 -0.70 -7.01
CA LEU A 182 -38.75 0.07 -5.98
C LEU A 182 -39.64 0.20 -4.76
N VAL A 183 -39.08 -0.13 -3.60
CA VAL A 183 -39.74 0.03 -2.29
C VAL A 183 -38.99 1.08 -1.50
N ASN A 184 -39.68 2.15 -1.11
CA ASN A 184 -39.12 3.14 -0.21
C ASN A 184 -39.00 2.54 1.20
N SER A 185 -37.85 2.68 1.83
CA SER A 185 -37.61 2.24 3.21
C SER A 185 -37.36 3.44 4.12
N GLY A 186 -36.32 4.22 3.84
CA GLY A 186 -35.97 5.43 4.59
C GLY A 186 -35.53 5.15 6.04
N TYR A 187 -34.93 3.99 6.30
CA TYR A 187 -34.57 3.55 7.66
C TYR A 187 -33.09 3.74 7.97
N TRP A 188 -32.82 4.11 9.22
CA TRP A 188 -31.50 4.02 9.82
C TRP A 188 -31.33 2.69 10.54
N TYR A 189 -30.20 2.04 10.27
CA TYR A 189 -29.78 0.80 10.90
C TYR A 189 -28.61 1.12 11.83
N TYR A 190 -28.71 0.69 13.09
CA TYR A 190 -27.79 1.11 14.13
C TYR A 190 -26.81 0.01 14.55
N ASN A 191 -25.63 0.42 15.01
CA ASN A 191 -24.65 -0.41 15.70
C ASN A 191 -24.04 -1.55 14.86
N PHE A 192 -23.67 -1.30 13.61
CA PHE A 192 -22.74 -2.18 12.91
C PHE A 192 -21.38 -2.16 13.63
N ILE A 193 -20.81 -3.34 13.87
CA ILE A 193 -19.55 -3.52 14.61
C ILE A 193 -18.44 -3.99 13.67
N TYR A 194 -17.39 -3.17 13.55
CA TYR A 194 -16.16 -3.49 12.83
C TYR A 194 -15.18 -4.21 13.75
N LYS A 195 -15.27 -5.55 13.76
CA LYS A 195 -14.54 -6.42 14.70
C LYS A 195 -13.02 -6.18 14.71
N LEU A 196 -12.38 -6.04 13.55
CA LEU A 196 -10.93 -5.83 13.51
C LEU A 196 -10.55 -4.44 14.06
N ASP A 197 -11.34 -3.40 13.79
CA ASP A 197 -11.10 -2.09 14.38
C ASP A 197 -11.38 -2.04 15.88
N GLN A 198 -12.35 -2.82 16.36
CA GLN A 198 -12.61 -3.00 17.78
C GLN A 198 -11.39 -3.60 18.50
N GLU A 199 -10.78 -4.63 17.91
CA GLU A 199 -9.56 -5.25 18.45
C GLU A 199 -8.36 -4.28 18.46
N LEU A 200 -8.34 -3.30 17.55
CA LEU A 200 -7.30 -2.28 17.45
C LEU A 200 -7.55 -1.07 18.36
N GLY A 201 -8.69 -1.02 19.05
CA GLY A 201 -9.11 0.13 19.85
C GLY A 201 -9.44 1.38 19.02
N ASN A 202 -9.73 1.21 17.72
CA ASN A 202 -10.13 2.29 16.82
C ASN A 202 -11.63 2.56 16.94
N ASN A 203 -12.15 3.58 16.25
CA ASN A 203 -13.60 3.76 16.08
C ASN A 203 -14.20 2.59 15.28
N TYR A 204 -15.09 1.80 15.90
CA TYR A 204 -15.58 0.53 15.34
C TYR A 204 -17.10 0.41 15.23
N ILE A 205 -17.87 1.40 15.70
CA ILE A 205 -19.34 1.36 15.67
C ILE A 205 -19.85 2.34 14.61
N GLU A 206 -20.69 1.86 13.69
CA GLU A 206 -21.30 2.67 12.64
C GLU A 206 -22.81 2.48 12.56
N ASP A 207 -23.51 3.56 12.17
CA ASP A 207 -24.90 3.52 11.77
C ASP A 207 -25.00 3.78 10.26
N LEU A 208 -25.84 3.04 9.54
CA LEU A 208 -25.97 3.12 8.09
C LEU A 208 -27.40 3.44 7.69
N TYR A 209 -27.56 4.22 6.63
CA TYR A 209 -28.86 4.57 6.10
C TYR A 209 -29.25 3.66 4.93
N ASN A 210 -30.50 3.20 4.91
CA ASN A 210 -31.09 2.51 3.78
C ASN A 210 -32.18 3.38 3.16
N PRO A 211 -31.95 3.97 1.96
CA PRO A 211 -32.92 4.86 1.33
C PRO A 211 -34.10 4.11 0.71
N PHE A 212 -33.84 2.97 0.07
CA PHE A 212 -34.81 2.18 -0.67
C PHE A 212 -34.35 0.72 -0.78
N CYS A 213 -35.21 -0.14 -1.33
CA CYS A 213 -34.85 -1.48 -1.78
C CYS A 213 -35.31 -1.71 -3.23
N ILE A 214 -34.46 -2.34 -4.03
CA ILE A 214 -34.74 -2.75 -5.40
C ILE A 214 -35.21 -4.22 -5.35
N ILE A 215 -36.39 -4.50 -5.91
CA ILE A 215 -36.92 -5.88 -6.03
C ILE A 215 -36.91 -6.28 -7.49
N SER A 216 -36.14 -7.30 -7.86
CA SER A 216 -36.10 -7.78 -9.25
C SER A 216 -37.41 -8.46 -9.63
N THR A 217 -37.82 -8.36 -10.89
CA THR A 217 -38.99 -9.11 -11.40
C THR A 217 -38.61 -10.49 -11.97
N SER A 218 -37.33 -10.74 -12.19
CA SER A 218 -36.75 -11.97 -12.73
C SER A 218 -35.70 -12.55 -11.79
N ASN A 219 -35.13 -13.70 -12.17
CA ASN A 219 -34.02 -14.37 -11.50
C ASN A 219 -32.65 -13.76 -11.83
N LYS A 220 -32.60 -12.55 -12.39
CA LYS A 220 -31.38 -11.81 -12.68
C LYS A 220 -31.58 -10.33 -12.39
N ILE A 221 -30.59 -9.70 -11.79
CA ILE A 221 -30.53 -8.24 -11.70
C ILE A 221 -29.09 -7.75 -11.71
N SER A 222 -28.82 -6.69 -12.48
CA SER A 222 -27.53 -6.01 -12.52
C SER A 222 -27.72 -4.53 -12.19
N VAL A 223 -26.84 -4.01 -11.31
CA VAL A 223 -26.87 -2.62 -10.86
C VAL A 223 -25.46 -2.04 -10.95
N THR A 224 -25.27 -0.98 -11.74
CA THR A 224 -24.06 -0.18 -11.75
C THR A 224 -24.21 0.98 -10.79
N VAL A 225 -23.27 1.12 -9.87
CA VAL A 225 -23.25 2.20 -8.88
C VAL A 225 -21.99 3.03 -9.10
N TYR A 226 -22.13 4.35 -9.23
CA TYR A 226 -20.99 5.24 -9.50
C TYR A 226 -21.10 6.61 -8.85
N TYR A 227 -19.94 7.19 -8.54
CA TYR A 227 -19.77 8.57 -8.13
C TYR A 227 -19.30 9.43 -9.32
N ASP A 228 -19.94 10.58 -9.50
CA ASP A 228 -19.66 11.60 -10.53
C ASP A 228 -19.82 11.10 -11.99
N GLN A 229 -18.89 10.29 -12.48
CA GLN A 229 -18.82 9.88 -13.89
C GLN A 229 -19.29 8.44 -14.10
N ARG A 230 -20.24 8.26 -15.03
CA ARG A 230 -20.67 6.94 -15.50
C ARG A 230 -19.54 6.25 -16.27
N PRO A 231 -19.22 4.97 -16.01
CA PRO A 231 -18.29 4.20 -16.83
C PRO A 231 -18.73 4.17 -18.30
N LYS A 232 -17.77 4.33 -19.21
CA LYS A 232 -18.03 4.28 -20.67
C LYS A 232 -18.27 2.86 -21.17
N ASP A 233 -17.48 1.91 -20.67
CA ASP A 233 -17.61 0.49 -20.96
C ASP A 233 -17.85 -0.27 -19.66
N LEU A 234 -18.86 -1.14 -19.66
CA LEU A 234 -19.18 -2.02 -18.53
C LEU A 234 -18.55 -3.41 -18.72
N ASN A 235 -18.20 -3.74 -19.96
CA ASN A 235 -17.36 -4.87 -20.27
C ASN A 235 -15.92 -4.47 -19.90
N VAL A 236 -15.24 -5.37 -19.22
CA VAL A 236 -13.84 -5.19 -18.87
C VAL A 236 -13.23 -6.52 -19.18
N GLU A 237 -12.09 -6.52 -19.86
CA GLU A 237 -11.35 -7.74 -20.14
C GLU A 237 -11.08 -8.47 -18.83
N GLU A 238 -11.59 -9.69 -18.75
CA GLU A 238 -11.32 -10.62 -17.67
C GLU A 238 -10.08 -11.42 -18.06
N ASN A 239 -8.94 -11.04 -17.51
CA ASN A 239 -7.72 -11.82 -17.67
C ASN A 239 -7.39 -12.46 -16.33
N GLU A 240 -7.69 -13.74 -16.21
CA GLU A 240 -7.23 -14.53 -15.07
C GLU A 240 -5.72 -14.77 -15.21
N HIS A 241 -5.00 -14.61 -14.10
CA HIS A 241 -3.57 -14.77 -14.07
C HIS A 241 -3.21 -15.76 -12.97
N HIS A 242 -2.60 -16.87 -13.36
CA HIS A 242 -2.18 -17.92 -12.43
C HIS A 242 -0.66 -17.88 -12.18
N ASP A 243 0.07 -17.16 -13.03
CA ASP A 243 1.50 -16.91 -12.89
C ASP A 243 1.75 -15.78 -11.88
N ILE A 244 2.65 -16.03 -10.92
CA ILE A 244 2.93 -15.11 -9.81
C ILE A 244 3.56 -13.79 -10.28
N LEU A 245 4.43 -13.81 -11.30
CA LEU A 245 5.02 -12.59 -11.85
C LEU A 245 3.94 -11.71 -12.47
N LYS A 246 3.01 -12.33 -13.22
CA LYS A 246 1.90 -11.61 -13.83
C LYS A 246 0.94 -11.06 -12.77
N LEU A 247 0.63 -11.84 -11.74
CA LEU A 247 -0.20 -11.40 -10.61
C LEU A 247 0.40 -10.18 -9.91
N LEU A 248 1.69 -10.23 -9.57
CA LEU A 248 2.39 -9.12 -8.91
C LEU A 248 2.48 -7.86 -9.78
N SER A 249 2.79 -8.00 -11.07
CA SER A 249 2.77 -6.87 -12.04
C SER A 249 1.38 -6.22 -12.10
N VAL A 250 0.34 -7.04 -12.16
CA VAL A 250 -1.05 -6.59 -12.34
C VAL A 250 -1.59 -5.95 -11.06
N ALA A 251 -1.29 -6.50 -9.89
CA ALA A 251 -1.56 -5.89 -8.59
C ALA A 251 -0.78 -4.58 -8.39
N GLY A 252 0.49 -4.53 -8.83
CA GLY A 252 1.33 -3.34 -8.77
C GLY A 252 0.71 -2.11 -9.46
N LYS A 253 0.01 -2.32 -10.57
CA LYS A 253 -0.67 -1.24 -11.32
C LYS A 253 -1.84 -0.62 -10.56
N ASP A 254 -2.35 -1.28 -9.53
CA ASP A 254 -3.48 -0.79 -8.75
C ASP A 254 -3.10 0.29 -7.72
N PHE A 255 -1.81 0.42 -7.42
CA PHE A 255 -1.25 1.54 -6.66
C PHE A 255 -0.98 2.77 -7.52
N VAL A 256 -0.82 2.61 -8.85
CA VAL A 256 -0.55 3.70 -9.79
C VAL A 256 -1.87 4.32 -10.23
N VAL A 257 -2.13 5.53 -9.74
CA VAL A 257 -3.39 6.24 -9.90
C VAL A 257 -3.19 7.56 -10.62
N LYS A 258 -4.23 8.04 -11.30
CA LYS A 258 -4.20 9.34 -11.98
C LYS A 258 -5.11 10.31 -11.25
N GLY A 259 -4.54 11.31 -10.58
CA GLY A 259 -5.27 12.40 -9.94
C GLY A 259 -5.52 13.58 -10.86
N LYS A 260 -6.08 14.67 -10.31
CA LYS A 260 -6.22 15.95 -11.02
C LYS A 260 -4.86 16.58 -11.35
N ASP A 261 -3.90 16.45 -10.43
CA ASP A 261 -2.56 17.03 -10.54
C ASP A 261 -1.53 16.10 -11.21
N GLY A 262 -2.00 15.04 -11.89
CA GLY A 262 -1.16 14.08 -12.61
C GLY A 262 -1.12 12.70 -11.97
N TRP A 263 -0.10 11.92 -12.34
CA TRP A 263 0.08 10.55 -11.84
C TRP A 263 0.65 10.53 -10.43
N ALA A 264 0.27 9.49 -9.70
CA ALA A 264 0.50 9.30 -8.27
C ALA A 264 0.71 7.82 -7.94
N ILE A 265 1.40 7.54 -6.84
CA ILE A 265 1.50 6.19 -6.26
C ILE A 265 0.91 6.24 -4.86
N ILE A 266 -0.21 5.53 -4.66
CA ILE A 266 -0.74 5.29 -3.32
C ILE A 266 0.17 4.30 -2.60
N ALA A 267 0.65 4.67 -1.41
CA ALA A 267 1.61 3.86 -0.67
C ALA A 267 1.01 2.52 -0.21
N GLY A 268 -0.30 2.48 0.04
CA GLY A 268 -1.02 1.23 0.21
C GLY A 268 -2.49 1.39 0.56
N TYR A 269 -3.21 0.28 0.48
CA TYR A 269 -4.61 0.18 0.82
C TYR A 269 -4.82 -0.64 2.10
N HIS A 270 -5.61 -0.13 3.05
CA HIS A 270 -6.63 0.90 2.80
C HIS A 270 -6.27 2.35 3.14
N TRP A 271 -5.41 2.56 4.12
CA TRP A 271 -5.36 3.85 4.83
C TRP A 271 -4.24 4.79 4.41
N PHE A 272 -3.31 4.39 3.55
CA PHE A 272 -2.27 5.30 3.10
C PHE A 272 -2.72 6.12 1.90
N ASP A 273 -2.26 7.36 1.87
CA ASP A 273 -2.23 8.22 0.70
C ASP A 273 -0.88 8.07 -0.03
N GLU A 274 -0.45 9.10 -0.75
CA GLU A 274 0.87 9.16 -1.35
C GLU A 274 1.94 9.44 -0.30
N TRP A 275 2.97 8.59 -0.27
CA TRP A 275 4.15 8.78 0.56
C TRP A 275 5.40 8.86 -0.31
N GLY A 276 6.22 9.91 -0.12
CA GLY A 276 7.38 10.20 -0.97
C GLY A 276 8.41 9.08 -0.96
N ARG A 277 8.74 8.57 0.24
CA ARG A 277 9.64 7.42 0.41
C ARG A 277 9.16 6.20 -0.36
N ASP A 278 7.94 5.77 -0.08
CA ASP A 278 7.30 4.60 -0.69
C ASP A 278 7.21 4.77 -2.21
N THR A 279 6.89 5.97 -2.68
CA THR A 279 6.84 6.30 -4.12
C THR A 279 8.17 5.99 -4.79
N PHE A 280 9.28 6.55 -4.28
CA PHE A 280 10.57 6.42 -4.94
C PHE A 280 11.18 5.01 -4.82
N ILE A 281 10.92 4.31 -3.72
CA ILE A 281 11.31 2.90 -3.56
C ILE A 281 10.50 2.02 -4.53
N SER A 282 9.19 2.24 -4.63
CA SER A 282 8.31 1.40 -5.45
C SER A 282 8.45 1.64 -6.96
N LEU A 283 9.02 2.77 -7.37
CA LEU A 283 8.99 3.25 -8.76
C LEU A 283 9.60 2.26 -9.76
N GLU A 284 10.70 1.58 -9.39
CA GLU A 284 11.35 0.59 -10.26
C GLU A 284 10.43 -0.60 -10.54
N GLY A 285 9.90 -1.23 -9.49
CA GLY A 285 9.01 -2.39 -9.60
C GLY A 285 7.67 -2.06 -10.25
N LEU A 286 7.04 -0.93 -9.89
CA LEU A 286 5.68 -0.60 -10.37
C LEU A 286 5.64 -0.03 -11.79
N LEU A 287 6.73 0.60 -12.25
CA LEU A 287 6.71 1.37 -13.50
C LEU A 287 7.86 1.00 -14.46
N LEU A 288 9.10 0.92 -13.98
CA LEU A 288 10.25 0.79 -14.89
C LEU A 288 10.35 -0.59 -15.53
N ILE A 289 10.15 -1.67 -14.77
CA ILE A 289 10.16 -3.04 -15.31
C ILE A 289 9.12 -3.21 -16.42
N ASP A 290 7.94 -2.63 -16.23
CA ASP A 290 6.82 -2.66 -17.17
C ASP A 290 6.88 -1.56 -18.24
N LYS A 291 8.04 -0.90 -18.39
CA LYS A 291 8.33 0.13 -19.40
C LYS A 291 7.43 1.37 -19.35
N GLN A 292 6.82 1.66 -18.21
CA GLN A 292 5.98 2.85 -17.97
C GLN A 292 6.82 4.09 -17.65
N TYR A 293 7.84 4.37 -18.47
CA TYR A 293 8.84 5.40 -18.19
C TYR A 293 8.25 6.81 -18.13
N ASP A 294 7.28 7.13 -18.99
CA ASP A 294 6.71 8.48 -19.02
C ASP A 294 5.89 8.79 -17.77
N ILE A 295 5.22 7.79 -17.20
CA ILE A 295 4.51 7.92 -15.92
C ILE A 295 5.53 8.13 -14.79
N ALA A 296 6.61 7.35 -14.77
CA ALA A 296 7.68 7.49 -13.78
C ALA A 296 8.31 8.90 -13.81
N LYS A 297 8.65 9.41 -15.00
CA LYS A 297 9.19 10.76 -15.18
C LYS A 297 8.22 11.84 -14.71
N GLN A 298 6.92 11.72 -15.03
CA GLN A 298 5.89 12.67 -14.57
C GLN A 298 5.78 12.72 -13.05
N ILE A 299 5.79 11.55 -12.38
CA ILE A 299 5.77 11.47 -10.92
C ILE A 299 7.01 12.15 -10.33
N ILE A 300 8.21 11.79 -10.82
CA ILE A 300 9.47 12.38 -10.34
C ILE A 300 9.46 13.90 -10.48
N LEU A 301 9.11 14.42 -11.66
CA LEU A 301 9.05 15.87 -11.92
C LEU A 301 8.07 16.57 -10.98
N ARG A 302 6.91 15.97 -10.70
CA ARG A 302 5.92 16.54 -9.77
C ARG A 302 6.49 16.72 -8.37
N TYR A 303 7.24 15.75 -7.86
CA TYR A 303 7.91 15.87 -6.56
C TYR A 303 9.05 16.90 -6.59
N LEU A 304 9.90 16.89 -7.63
CA LEU A 304 11.03 17.84 -7.75
C LEU A 304 10.57 19.30 -7.86
N ASN A 305 9.39 19.56 -8.42
CA ASN A 305 8.79 20.89 -8.46
C ASN A 305 8.36 21.41 -7.08
N LEU A 306 8.26 20.53 -6.09
CA LEU A 306 7.97 20.86 -4.70
C LEU A 306 9.21 20.81 -3.80
N GLU A 307 10.40 20.67 -4.38
CA GLU A 307 11.64 20.71 -3.61
C GLU A 307 11.75 22.01 -2.81
N LYS A 308 12.13 21.88 -1.53
CA LYS A 308 12.38 23.01 -0.64
C LYS A 308 13.60 22.76 0.22
N LYS A 309 14.67 23.53 -0.03
CA LYS A 309 15.94 23.45 0.70
C LYS A 309 16.53 22.02 0.68
N GLY A 310 16.49 21.40 -0.49
CA GLY A 310 16.92 20.03 -0.74
C GLY A 310 15.98 18.95 -0.23
N MET A 311 14.88 19.30 0.44
CA MET A 311 13.90 18.32 0.93
C MET A 311 12.74 18.14 -0.03
N LEU A 312 12.34 16.88 -0.24
CA LEU A 312 11.12 16.51 -0.94
C LEU A 312 10.00 16.18 0.06
N PRO A 313 8.72 16.35 -0.34
CA PRO A 313 7.60 16.08 0.55
C PRO A 313 7.46 14.58 0.87
N ASN A 314 7.12 14.30 2.13
CA ASN A 314 6.74 12.98 2.60
C ASN A 314 5.30 12.64 2.27
N ASN A 315 4.38 13.58 2.39
CA ASN A 315 3.00 13.41 1.95
C ASN A 315 2.44 14.76 1.46
N PHE A 316 1.39 14.71 0.64
CA PHE A 316 0.76 15.89 0.02
C PHE A 316 -0.44 16.43 0.80
N ILE A 317 -0.93 15.67 1.77
CA ILE A 317 -2.07 16.06 2.60
C ILE A 317 -1.55 16.45 3.97
N SER A 318 -1.57 17.74 4.28
CA SER A 318 -1.54 18.23 5.67
C SER A 318 -2.90 18.79 6.07
N TYR A 319 -3.07 19.09 7.36
CA TYR A 319 -4.25 19.76 7.90
C TYR A 319 -4.61 21.06 7.14
N ASN A 320 -3.61 21.73 6.54
CA ASN A 320 -3.77 22.97 5.78
C ASN A 320 -3.64 22.80 4.25
N GLY A 321 -3.48 21.57 3.75
CA GLY A 321 -3.24 21.30 2.32
C GLY A 321 -1.83 21.60 1.81
N GLU A 322 -0.88 21.93 2.69
CA GLU A 322 0.54 22.07 2.33
C GLU A 322 1.28 20.71 2.38
N PRO A 323 2.25 20.45 1.49
CA PRO A 323 3.09 19.25 1.58
C PRO A 323 3.94 19.21 2.87
N VAL A 324 4.11 18.03 3.46
CA VAL A 324 4.87 17.86 4.71
C VAL A 324 6.29 17.37 4.43
N TYR A 325 7.30 18.09 4.90
CA TYR A 325 8.73 17.76 4.70
C TYR A 325 9.31 17.13 5.98
N LYS A 326 9.11 15.81 6.14
CA LYS A 326 9.55 15.07 7.34
C LYS A 326 10.78 14.21 7.10
N GLY A 327 10.77 13.38 6.05
CA GLY A 327 11.79 12.36 5.80
C GLY A 327 13.10 12.92 5.23
N VAL A 328 14.22 12.52 5.81
CA VAL A 328 15.57 12.94 5.36
C VAL A 328 16.17 12.01 4.30
N ASP A 329 15.53 10.88 4.04
CA ASP A 329 15.89 9.89 3.02
C ASP A 329 15.21 10.14 1.67
N ILE A 330 14.09 10.85 1.64
CA ILE A 330 13.20 10.94 0.47
C ILE A 330 13.91 11.52 -0.74
N SER A 331 14.60 12.65 -0.58
CA SER A 331 15.36 13.27 -1.68
C SER A 331 16.46 12.36 -2.21
N LEU A 332 17.09 11.58 -1.34
CA LEU A 332 18.14 10.64 -1.73
C LEU A 332 17.57 9.43 -2.47
N TRP A 333 16.41 8.92 -2.04
CA TRP A 333 15.66 7.91 -2.77
C TRP A 333 15.17 8.41 -4.13
N ALA A 334 14.78 9.69 -4.24
CA ALA A 334 14.42 10.30 -5.51
C ALA A 334 15.58 10.33 -6.49
N ILE A 335 16.80 10.68 -6.03
CA ILE A 335 18.01 10.62 -6.85
C ILE A 335 18.29 9.18 -7.31
N ASN A 336 18.10 8.19 -6.44
CA ASN A 336 18.18 6.77 -6.81
C ASN A 336 17.14 6.40 -7.88
N ALA A 337 15.89 6.85 -7.75
CA ALA A 337 14.83 6.60 -8.73
C ALA A 337 15.09 7.30 -10.08
N ILE A 338 15.69 8.49 -10.09
CA ILE A 338 16.14 9.20 -11.30
C ILE A 338 17.21 8.38 -12.03
N TYR A 339 18.22 7.90 -11.30
CA TYR A 339 19.25 7.02 -11.84
C TYR A 339 18.64 5.76 -12.47
N LYS A 340 17.78 5.05 -11.73
CA LYS A 340 17.10 3.85 -12.25
C LYS A 340 16.28 4.18 -13.50
N THR A 341 15.50 5.26 -13.48
CA THR A 341 14.73 5.72 -14.64
C THR A 341 15.62 5.97 -15.86
N TYR A 342 16.81 6.55 -15.68
CA TYR A 342 17.79 6.73 -16.75
C TYR A 342 18.38 5.42 -17.26
N ILE A 343 18.74 4.48 -16.37
CA ILE A 343 19.29 3.18 -16.78
C ILE A 343 18.30 2.41 -17.67
N TYR A 344 17.01 2.47 -17.35
CA TYR A 344 15.96 1.81 -18.12
C TYR A 344 15.60 2.55 -19.41
N SER A 345 15.44 3.88 -19.36
CA SER A 345 14.94 4.67 -20.50
C SER A 345 16.02 5.22 -21.43
N ARG A 346 17.26 5.37 -20.94
CA ARG A 346 18.39 6.04 -21.59
C ARG A 346 18.08 7.45 -22.09
N ASP A 347 17.08 8.10 -21.48
CA ASP A 347 16.61 9.42 -21.88
C ASP A 347 17.46 10.53 -21.26
N LYS A 348 18.42 11.05 -22.04
CA LYS A 348 19.25 12.19 -21.63
C LYS A 348 18.47 13.51 -21.52
N ASN A 349 17.36 13.67 -22.25
CA ASN A 349 16.55 14.89 -22.16
C ASN A 349 15.84 14.96 -20.81
N PHE A 350 15.36 13.83 -20.30
CA PHE A 350 14.86 13.74 -18.93
C PHE A 350 15.94 14.11 -17.91
N ILE A 351 17.17 13.62 -18.06
CA ILE A 351 18.25 13.99 -17.14
C ILE A 351 18.52 15.51 -17.20
N ARG A 352 18.59 16.10 -18.40
CA ARG A 352 18.72 17.57 -18.54
C ARG A 352 17.60 18.33 -17.84
N SER A 353 16.37 17.81 -17.80
CA SER A 353 15.25 18.49 -17.15
C SER A 353 15.23 18.36 -15.63
N VAL A 354 16.01 17.46 -15.03
CA VAL A 354 16.05 17.25 -13.57
C VAL A 354 17.40 17.55 -12.92
N ILE A 355 18.49 17.64 -13.68
CA ILE A 355 19.84 17.69 -13.13
C ILE A 355 20.07 18.92 -12.23
N ASP A 356 19.53 20.08 -12.57
CA ASP A 356 19.65 21.29 -11.75
C ASP A 356 19.00 21.12 -10.38
N LYS A 357 17.85 20.44 -10.33
CA LYS A 357 17.17 20.10 -9.07
C LYS A 357 17.93 19.07 -8.26
N VAL A 358 18.56 18.10 -8.91
CA VAL A 358 19.46 17.14 -8.24
C VAL A 358 20.64 17.88 -7.61
N LEU A 359 21.29 18.79 -8.35
CA LEU A 359 22.40 19.58 -7.86
C LEU A 359 22.01 20.48 -6.67
N ASP A 360 20.84 21.09 -6.70
CA ASP A 360 20.34 21.89 -5.56
C ASP A 360 20.12 21.02 -4.31
N ILE A 361 19.58 19.80 -4.46
CA ILE A 361 19.49 18.84 -3.35
C ILE A 361 20.87 18.51 -2.78
N ILE A 362 21.85 18.21 -3.64
CA ILE A 362 23.23 17.92 -3.23
C ILE A 362 23.85 19.11 -2.47
N ASP A 363 23.65 20.33 -2.95
CA ASP A 363 24.16 21.55 -2.31
C ASP A 363 23.55 21.75 -0.91
N TRP A 364 22.22 21.61 -0.78
CA TRP A 364 21.53 21.73 0.51
C TRP A 364 21.91 20.65 1.52
N TYR A 365 22.14 19.41 1.09
CA TYR A 365 22.66 18.36 1.98
C TYR A 365 24.13 18.64 2.36
N SER A 366 24.92 19.16 1.43
CA SER A 366 26.34 19.46 1.66
C SER A 366 26.55 20.60 2.66
N LYS A 367 25.79 21.69 2.56
CA LYS A 367 25.88 22.85 3.47
C LYS A 367 24.99 22.74 4.71
N GLY A 368 23.98 21.88 4.66
CA GLY A 368 22.91 21.76 5.66
C GLY A 368 21.72 22.67 5.39
N ASN A 369 20.53 22.24 5.82
CA ASN A 369 19.26 22.91 5.54
C ASN A 369 18.43 23.23 6.80
N GLY A 370 19.03 23.08 7.99
CA GLY A 370 18.38 23.31 9.27
C GLY A 370 17.62 22.11 9.82
N ILE A 371 17.53 21.00 9.07
CA ILE A 371 17.13 19.67 9.56
C ILE A 371 18.28 18.69 9.36
N VAL A 372 18.88 18.72 8.17
CA VAL A 372 20.09 18.01 7.77
C VAL A 372 21.32 18.89 8.01
N TYR A 373 22.39 18.26 8.49
CA TYR A 373 23.68 18.85 8.79
C TYR A 373 24.78 17.95 8.23
N ASN A 374 25.79 18.55 7.59
CA ASN A 374 26.99 17.84 7.19
C ASN A 374 28.08 18.08 8.23
N ILE A 375 28.47 17.04 8.97
CA ILE A 375 29.47 17.10 10.02
C ILE A 375 30.55 16.09 9.69
N ASN A 376 31.77 16.59 9.44
CA ASN A 376 32.91 15.76 9.07
C ASN A 376 32.61 14.79 7.90
N ASN A 377 31.90 15.28 6.87
CA ASN A 377 31.47 14.54 5.68
C ASN A 377 30.38 13.49 5.92
N LEU A 378 29.73 13.48 7.08
CA LEU A 378 28.57 12.63 7.34
C LEU A 378 27.31 13.48 7.49
N ILE A 379 26.20 12.94 7.01
CA ILE A 379 24.87 13.51 7.15
C ILE A 379 24.31 13.14 8.51
N PHE A 380 24.17 14.17 9.35
CA PHE A 380 23.43 14.15 10.60
C PHE A 380 22.06 14.79 10.37
N HIS A 381 21.05 14.35 11.11
CA HIS A 381 19.75 15.02 11.13
C HIS A 381 19.23 15.22 12.54
N LYS A 382 18.31 16.18 12.69
CA LYS A 382 17.65 16.48 13.96
C LYS A 382 16.12 16.43 13.91
N GLY A 383 15.49 16.29 15.07
CA GLY A 383 14.04 16.28 15.25
C GLY A 383 13.40 14.99 14.76
N ALA A 384 13.85 13.85 15.31
CA ALA A 384 13.27 12.54 15.02
C ALA A 384 11.74 12.49 15.29
N PRO A 385 11.02 11.53 14.69
CA PRO A 385 11.50 10.54 13.72
C PRO A 385 11.55 11.08 12.28
N ARG A 386 12.59 10.71 11.51
CA ARG A 386 12.79 11.18 10.11
C ARG A 386 13.35 10.15 9.12
N THR A 387 13.67 8.93 9.57
CA THR A 387 14.06 7.82 8.70
C THR A 387 12.82 7.00 8.35
N TRP A 388 12.97 5.88 7.65
CA TRP A 388 11.85 4.96 7.41
C TRP A 388 11.33 4.27 8.68
N MET A 389 12.15 4.22 9.73
CA MET A 389 11.74 3.75 11.05
C MET A 389 11.14 4.90 11.86
N ASP A 390 9.92 5.32 11.52
CA ASP A 390 9.32 6.59 11.99
C ASP A 390 8.09 6.49 12.93
N ALA A 391 7.88 5.33 13.55
CA ALA A 391 6.83 5.13 14.55
C ALA A 391 6.92 6.10 15.75
N SER A 392 5.77 6.68 16.10
CA SER A 392 5.60 7.54 17.28
C SER A 392 4.15 7.57 17.78
N TYR A 393 3.97 7.66 19.09
CA TYR A 393 2.68 7.83 19.77
C TYR A 393 2.85 8.71 20.99
N ASP A 394 1.84 9.53 21.34
CA ASP A 394 1.82 10.35 22.56
C ASP A 394 3.14 11.08 22.86
N SER A 395 3.71 11.73 21.84
CA SER A 395 5.02 12.42 21.84
C SER A 395 6.25 11.53 22.07
N ARG A 396 6.08 10.22 22.27
CA ARG A 396 7.16 9.24 22.34
C ARG A 396 7.58 8.82 20.92
N ILE A 397 8.88 8.90 20.69
CA ILE A 397 9.53 8.39 19.49
C ILE A 397 10.01 6.96 19.81
N VAL A 398 9.55 5.97 19.05
CA VAL A 398 9.83 4.56 19.35
C VAL A 398 11.25 4.18 18.91
N THR A 399 11.64 4.63 17.72
CA THR A 399 12.96 4.37 17.11
C THR A 399 13.66 5.71 16.82
N PRO A 400 14.10 6.44 17.85
CA PRO A 400 14.79 7.71 17.67
C PRO A 400 16.18 7.47 17.07
N ARG A 401 16.28 7.50 15.74
CA ARG A 401 17.54 7.34 15.00
C ARG A 401 18.14 8.70 14.63
N GLU A 402 18.10 9.63 15.59
CA GLU A 402 18.58 11.00 15.42
C GLU A 402 20.12 11.04 15.48
N GLY A 403 20.73 11.86 14.62
CA GLY A 403 22.17 11.85 14.37
C GLY A 403 22.47 11.34 12.96
N ALA A 404 23.55 10.57 12.80
CA ALA A 404 23.95 9.99 11.53
C ALA A 404 23.46 8.54 11.41
N ALA A 405 22.34 8.33 10.71
CA ALA A 405 21.82 7.00 10.42
C ALA A 405 22.58 6.32 9.25
N VAL A 406 22.80 5.01 9.36
CA VAL A 406 23.66 4.24 8.44
C VAL A 406 23.17 4.28 7.00
N GLU A 407 21.87 4.09 6.77
CA GLU A 407 21.28 4.09 5.43
C GLU A 407 21.20 5.50 4.84
N ILE A 408 21.03 6.53 5.65
CA ILE A 408 21.05 7.92 5.17
C ILE A 408 22.43 8.27 4.61
N ASN A 409 23.49 7.84 5.29
CA ASN A 409 24.86 8.08 4.84
C ASN A 409 25.26 7.20 3.65
N ALA A 410 24.76 5.96 3.58
CA ALA A 410 24.91 5.11 2.39
C ALA A 410 24.19 5.74 1.18
N LEU A 411 22.95 6.22 1.37
CA LEU A 411 22.17 6.93 0.35
C LEU A 411 22.82 8.25 -0.06
N TRP A 412 23.44 8.98 0.87
CA TRP A 412 24.16 10.22 0.58
C TRP A 412 25.36 9.98 -0.33
N TYR A 413 26.21 9.01 0.02
CA TYR A 413 27.31 8.60 -0.85
C TYR A 413 26.81 8.15 -2.23
N ASN A 414 25.77 7.32 -2.27
CA ASN A 414 25.17 6.87 -3.51
C ASN A 414 24.62 8.04 -4.36
N ALA A 415 23.99 9.04 -3.74
CA ALA A 415 23.48 10.23 -4.43
C ALA A 415 24.61 11.06 -5.06
N LEU A 416 25.75 11.23 -4.37
CA LEU A 416 26.93 11.89 -4.93
C LEU A 416 27.47 11.14 -6.16
N LYS A 417 27.62 9.81 -6.05
CA LYS A 417 28.11 8.96 -7.16
C LYS A 417 27.15 8.90 -8.34
N ILE A 418 25.84 8.87 -8.08
CA ILE A 418 24.81 8.98 -9.11
C ILE A 418 24.92 10.32 -9.84
N THR A 419 25.01 11.41 -9.08
CA THR A 419 25.07 12.77 -9.67
C THR A 419 26.33 12.92 -10.51
N GLU A 420 27.47 12.40 -10.03
CA GLU A 420 28.71 12.34 -10.80
C GLU A 420 28.52 11.57 -12.13
N PHE A 421 27.91 10.39 -12.07
CA PHE A 421 27.63 9.57 -13.24
C PHE A 421 26.72 10.30 -14.25
N LEU A 422 25.64 10.91 -13.78
CA LEU A 422 24.67 11.61 -14.64
C LEU A 422 25.29 12.84 -15.32
N LEU A 423 26.12 13.62 -14.62
CA LEU A 423 26.86 14.74 -15.21
C LEU A 423 27.83 14.27 -16.29
N LYS A 424 28.58 13.19 -16.05
CA LYS A 424 29.47 12.59 -17.05
C LYS A 424 28.70 12.13 -18.29
N GLU A 425 27.52 11.54 -18.11
CA GLU A 425 26.63 11.16 -19.22
C GLU A 425 26.14 12.36 -20.05
N LEU A 426 26.05 13.55 -19.44
CA LEU A 426 25.74 14.81 -20.10
C LEU A 426 26.97 15.50 -20.71
N GLY A 427 28.19 15.02 -20.44
CA GLY A 427 29.45 15.65 -20.87
C GLY A 427 29.89 16.82 -19.97
N GLU A 428 29.35 16.91 -18.76
CA GLU A 428 29.64 17.96 -17.78
C GLU A 428 30.75 17.53 -16.80
N LYS A 429 31.43 18.52 -16.20
CA LYS A 429 32.47 18.28 -15.18
C LYS A 429 31.85 17.82 -13.85
N ALA A 430 32.48 16.84 -13.21
CA ALA A 430 31.91 16.16 -12.05
C ALA A 430 32.95 15.70 -11.01
N GLU A 431 34.23 15.99 -11.21
CA GLU A 431 35.34 15.50 -10.40
C GLU A 431 35.20 15.90 -8.92
N TYR A 432 34.66 17.10 -8.66
CA TYR A 432 34.42 17.59 -7.29
C TYR A 432 33.47 16.70 -6.49
N LEU A 433 32.50 16.04 -7.14
CA LEU A 433 31.58 15.11 -6.47
C LEU A 433 32.29 13.82 -6.07
N ALA A 434 33.24 13.36 -6.89
CA ALA A 434 34.06 12.21 -6.57
C ALA A 434 34.93 12.47 -5.33
N ASP A 435 35.52 13.66 -5.24
CA ASP A 435 36.33 14.07 -4.08
C ASP A 435 35.50 14.14 -2.79
N ILE A 436 34.26 14.63 -2.86
CA ILE A 436 33.35 14.65 -1.72
C ILE A 436 32.97 13.21 -1.34
N ALA A 437 32.62 12.37 -2.32
CA ALA A 437 32.22 10.99 -2.08
C ALA A 437 33.34 10.18 -1.39
N GLU A 438 34.60 10.37 -1.77
CA GLU A 438 35.74 9.70 -1.13
C GLU A 438 35.91 10.12 0.34
N LYS A 439 35.72 11.41 0.64
CA LYS A 439 35.73 11.90 2.03
C LYS A 439 34.59 11.31 2.86
N VAL A 440 33.39 11.22 2.28
CA VAL A 440 32.23 10.56 2.91
C VAL A 440 32.55 9.11 3.20
N LYS A 441 33.10 8.37 2.23
CA LYS A 441 33.47 6.96 2.37
C LYS A 441 34.47 6.74 3.51
N LYS A 442 35.52 7.56 3.58
CA LYS A 442 36.52 7.51 4.66
C LYS A 442 35.88 7.76 6.02
N SER A 443 35.10 8.83 6.16
CA SER A 443 34.41 9.15 7.42
C SER A 443 33.40 8.08 7.82
N PHE A 444 32.70 7.48 6.85
CA PHE A 444 31.76 6.39 7.09
C PHE A 444 32.49 5.16 7.63
N ALA A 445 33.60 4.77 7.00
CA ALA A 445 34.42 3.65 7.45
C ALA A 445 34.94 3.85 8.87
N GLU A 446 35.37 5.07 9.22
CA GLU A 446 35.85 5.41 10.57
C GLU A 446 34.73 5.32 11.63
N LYS A 447 33.51 5.75 11.30
CA LYS A 447 32.43 5.93 12.29
C LYS A 447 31.46 4.76 12.39
N PHE A 448 31.14 4.08 11.29
CA PHE A 448 30.09 3.05 11.28
C PHE A 448 30.61 1.62 11.36
N ILE A 449 31.83 1.35 10.88
CA ILE A 449 32.35 -0.03 10.85
C ILE A 449 32.64 -0.50 12.27
N SER A 450 31.98 -1.59 12.66
CA SER A 450 32.32 -2.38 13.85
C SER A 450 33.09 -3.65 13.43
N GLN A 451 33.23 -4.66 14.29
CA GLN A 451 34.03 -5.85 13.98
C GLN A 451 33.54 -6.62 12.74
N ASN A 452 32.25 -6.94 12.67
CA ASN A 452 31.66 -7.73 11.58
C ASN A 452 30.29 -7.20 11.11
N SER A 453 29.94 -5.96 11.49
CA SER A 453 28.68 -5.31 11.14
C SER A 453 28.85 -3.79 11.10
N LEU A 454 27.80 -3.06 10.74
CA LEU A 454 27.75 -1.61 10.92
C LEU A 454 26.91 -1.24 12.14
N TYR A 455 27.26 -0.13 12.80
CA TYR A 455 26.38 0.53 13.76
C TYR A 455 25.13 1.06 13.05
N ASP A 456 23.97 1.03 13.73
CA ASP A 456 22.71 1.42 13.10
C ASP A 456 22.58 2.93 12.90
N TYR A 457 23.04 3.70 13.88
CA TYR A 457 23.24 5.14 13.78
C TYR A 457 24.29 5.62 14.78
N ILE A 458 24.82 6.82 14.57
CA ILE A 458 25.72 7.52 15.49
C ILE A 458 24.97 8.73 16.05
N SER A 459 24.87 8.82 17.38
CA SER A 459 24.17 9.94 18.03
C SER A 459 24.95 11.26 17.88
N TRP A 460 24.31 12.38 18.23
CA TRP A 460 24.95 13.69 18.30
C TRP A 460 26.12 13.75 19.28
N ASP A 461 26.11 12.90 20.31
CA ASP A 461 27.21 12.75 21.27
C ASP A 461 28.30 11.78 20.80
N ASN A 462 28.28 11.40 19.50
CA ASN A 462 29.17 10.39 18.89
C ASN A 462 29.09 9.01 19.54
N ILE A 463 27.95 8.65 20.13
CA ILE A 463 27.74 7.31 20.70
C ILE A 463 27.16 6.40 19.60
N PRO A 464 27.84 5.30 19.26
CA PRO A 464 27.33 4.36 18.27
C PRO A 464 26.22 3.48 18.84
N ASP A 465 25.12 3.35 18.10
CA ASP A 465 24.06 2.39 18.38
C ASP A 465 24.44 0.99 17.86
N LYS A 466 24.30 0.00 18.73
CA LYS A 466 24.73 -1.38 18.48
C LYS A 466 23.59 -2.33 18.12
N SER A 467 22.35 -1.84 18.02
CA SER A 467 21.21 -2.69 17.67
C SER A 467 21.42 -3.27 16.27
N LEU A 468 21.28 -4.59 16.15
CA LEU A 468 21.41 -5.27 14.88
C LEU A 468 20.11 -5.09 14.07
N ARG A 469 20.17 -4.22 13.07
CA ARG A 469 19.05 -3.85 12.20
C ARG A 469 19.39 -4.08 10.72
N PRO A 470 18.37 -4.20 9.85
CA PRO A 470 18.59 -4.44 8.43
C PRO A 470 19.13 -3.21 7.69
N ASN A 471 19.11 -2.01 8.28
CA ASN A 471 19.51 -0.74 7.63
C ASN A 471 20.92 -0.78 7.02
N GLN A 472 21.84 -1.56 7.60
CA GLN A 472 23.19 -1.74 7.04
C GLN A 472 23.18 -2.40 5.64
N ILE A 473 22.11 -3.07 5.22
CA ILE A 473 22.00 -3.66 3.87
C ILE A 473 22.16 -2.60 2.78
N PHE A 474 21.72 -1.36 3.03
CA PHE A 474 21.82 -0.27 2.06
C PHE A 474 23.27 0.14 1.78
N SER A 475 24.23 -0.18 2.66
CA SER A 475 25.63 0.11 2.40
C SER A 475 26.23 -0.76 1.30
N ILE A 476 25.58 -1.88 0.95
CA ILE A 476 26.01 -2.86 -0.05
C ILE A 476 25.03 -2.99 -1.24
N SER A 477 23.73 -2.76 -1.02
CA SER A 477 22.70 -3.00 -2.05
C SER A 477 22.55 -1.87 -3.07
N LEU A 478 22.85 -0.61 -2.70
CA LEU A 478 22.67 0.55 -3.58
C LEU A 478 23.54 0.51 -4.84
N PRO A 479 23.15 1.16 -5.96
CA PRO A 479 23.88 1.11 -7.22
C PRO A 479 25.38 1.40 -7.10
N PHE A 480 25.74 2.39 -6.29
CA PHE A 480 27.12 2.69 -5.91
C PHE A 480 27.29 2.40 -4.40
N PRO A 481 27.69 1.17 -4.02
CA PRO A 481 27.80 0.80 -2.62
C PRO A 481 28.96 1.54 -1.96
N ILE A 482 28.74 2.01 -0.73
CA ILE A 482 29.79 2.65 0.07
C ILE A 482 30.77 1.63 0.66
N ILE A 483 30.29 0.40 0.92
CA ILE A 483 31.12 -0.75 1.26
C ILE A 483 31.39 -1.55 -0.01
N ASP A 484 32.60 -1.40 -0.56
CA ASP A 484 33.08 -2.14 -1.73
C ASP A 484 34.12 -3.22 -1.38
N ASP A 485 34.58 -3.26 -0.12
CA ASP A 485 35.35 -4.41 0.40
C ASP A 485 34.45 -5.65 0.47
N LYS A 486 34.70 -6.60 -0.42
CA LYS A 486 33.90 -7.83 -0.54
C LYS A 486 33.90 -8.68 0.73
N ASN A 487 34.99 -8.69 1.50
CA ASN A 487 35.06 -9.50 2.72
C ASN A 487 34.14 -8.96 3.82
N LEU A 488 34.18 -7.64 4.04
CA LEU A 488 33.29 -6.96 4.98
C LEU A 488 31.83 -7.03 4.50
N ALA A 489 31.59 -6.81 3.21
CA ALA A 489 30.25 -6.92 2.63
C ALA A 489 29.64 -8.32 2.83
N SER A 490 30.42 -9.38 2.60
CA SER A 490 29.98 -10.77 2.85
C SER A 490 29.71 -11.03 4.32
N LYS A 491 30.55 -10.53 5.24
CA LYS A 491 30.30 -10.65 6.69
C LYS A 491 28.99 -9.98 7.12
N ILE A 492 28.74 -8.76 6.63
CA ILE A 492 27.49 -8.03 6.87
C ILE A 492 26.29 -8.83 6.35
N LEU A 493 26.37 -9.32 5.12
CA LEU A 493 25.27 -10.07 4.49
C LEU A 493 25.00 -11.38 5.25
N THR A 494 26.02 -12.16 5.58
CA THR A 494 25.87 -13.40 6.37
C THR A 494 25.28 -13.15 7.75
N LEU A 495 25.63 -12.02 8.38
CA LEU A 495 25.03 -11.63 9.65
C LEU A 495 23.53 -11.31 9.50
N ILE A 496 23.14 -10.59 8.45
CA ILE A 496 21.74 -10.30 8.13
C ILE A 496 20.97 -11.60 7.85
N GLU A 497 21.51 -12.49 7.02
CA GLU A 497 20.91 -13.79 6.68
C GLU A 497 20.67 -14.63 7.93
N SER A 498 21.67 -14.71 8.82
CA SER A 498 21.58 -15.55 10.02
C SER A 498 20.67 -14.99 11.12
N LYS A 499 20.53 -13.67 11.23
CA LYS A 499 19.81 -13.03 12.35
C LYS A 499 18.46 -12.44 11.95
N LEU A 500 18.33 -11.91 10.73
CA LEU A 500 17.20 -11.07 10.31
C LEU A 500 16.37 -11.65 9.16
N LEU A 501 16.93 -12.47 8.28
CA LEU A 501 16.18 -13.04 7.16
C LEU A 501 15.10 -14.03 7.63
N ARG A 502 13.91 -13.90 7.04
CA ARG A 502 12.73 -14.75 7.22
C ARG A 502 12.09 -15.05 5.87
N GLN A 503 11.24 -16.06 5.81
CA GLN A 503 10.53 -16.47 4.59
C GLN A 503 9.59 -15.39 4.01
N TYR A 504 9.31 -14.32 4.78
CA TYR A 504 8.46 -13.19 4.40
C TYR A 504 9.20 -11.86 4.20
N GLY A 505 10.52 -11.81 4.42
CA GLY A 505 11.30 -10.57 4.36
C GLY A 505 12.39 -10.48 5.42
N LEU A 506 12.83 -9.26 5.72
CA LEU A 506 13.79 -9.02 6.81
C LEU A 506 13.08 -8.54 8.07
N SER A 507 13.42 -9.13 9.21
CA SER A 507 13.07 -8.64 10.54
C SER A 507 13.71 -7.28 10.80
N SER A 508 12.95 -6.35 11.39
CA SER A 508 13.38 -4.97 11.64
C SER A 508 14.37 -4.83 12.81
N LEU A 509 14.49 -5.85 13.65
CA LEU A 509 15.40 -5.89 14.80
C LEU A 509 15.76 -7.34 15.16
N SER A 510 17.01 -7.59 15.54
CA SER A 510 17.45 -8.92 15.99
C SER A 510 16.65 -9.41 17.20
N ARG A 511 16.36 -10.72 17.23
CA ARG A 511 15.70 -11.41 18.35
C ARG A 511 16.50 -11.38 19.65
N GLU A 512 17.79 -11.08 19.56
CA GLU A 512 18.71 -10.97 20.69
C GLU A 512 18.66 -9.59 21.35
N ASP A 513 18.04 -8.59 20.71
CA ASP A 513 17.91 -7.25 21.26
C ASP A 513 16.82 -7.23 22.36
N PRO A 514 17.05 -6.59 23.52
CA PRO A 514 16.05 -6.52 24.60
C PRO A 514 14.77 -5.78 24.20
N ASN A 515 14.79 -4.94 23.15
CA ASN A 515 13.63 -4.23 22.65
C ASN A 515 12.84 -5.02 21.60
N TYR A 516 13.23 -6.27 21.29
CA TYR A 516 12.55 -7.09 20.29
C TYR A 516 11.09 -7.37 20.66
N LYS A 517 10.18 -6.97 19.77
CA LYS A 517 8.73 -7.08 19.86
C LYS A 517 8.20 -7.73 18.57
N PRO A 518 8.03 -9.06 18.54
CA PRO A 518 7.72 -9.79 17.31
C PRO A 518 6.29 -9.60 16.79
N VAL A 519 5.36 -9.13 17.63
CA VAL A 519 3.93 -9.15 17.33
C VAL A 519 3.38 -7.74 17.24
N TYR A 520 2.80 -7.39 16.10
CA TYR A 520 2.09 -6.14 15.87
C TYR A 520 0.60 -6.33 16.16
N LYS A 521 0.19 -6.18 17.44
CA LYS A 521 -1.20 -6.34 17.88
C LYS A 521 -1.49 -5.43 19.09
N GLY A 522 -2.78 -5.19 19.33
CA GLY A 522 -3.28 -4.51 20.52
C GLY A 522 -3.60 -3.06 20.23
N ASP A 523 -3.55 -2.23 21.26
CA ASP A 523 -3.75 -0.79 21.16
C ASP A 523 -2.66 -0.09 20.34
N ARG A 524 -2.86 1.20 20.05
CA ARG A 524 -1.92 2.00 19.26
C ARG A 524 -0.50 1.95 19.84
N LYS A 525 -0.38 2.10 21.16
CA LYS A 525 0.90 2.04 21.87
C LYS A 525 1.65 0.74 21.62
N SER A 526 1.00 -0.42 21.83
CA SER A 526 1.63 -1.73 21.65
C SER A 526 2.08 -1.95 20.20
N ARG A 527 1.27 -1.49 19.25
CA ARG A 527 1.55 -1.55 17.82
C ARG A 527 2.73 -0.68 17.41
N ASP A 528 2.71 0.60 17.75
CA ASP A 528 3.76 1.55 17.38
C ASP A 528 5.10 1.15 18.02
N GLU A 529 5.08 0.61 19.24
CA GLU A 529 6.26 0.03 19.90
C GLU A 529 6.86 -1.16 19.15
N ALA A 530 6.02 -2.00 18.52
CA ALA A 530 6.45 -3.17 17.77
C ALA A 530 6.87 -2.82 16.33
N TYR A 531 6.25 -1.83 15.69
CA TYR A 531 6.29 -1.57 14.25
C TYR A 531 7.66 -1.67 13.56
N HIS A 532 8.72 -1.15 14.20
CA HIS A 532 10.10 -1.25 13.73
C HIS A 532 11.04 -2.00 14.67
N ASN A 533 10.52 -2.79 15.61
CA ASN A 533 11.31 -3.50 16.62
C ASN A 533 11.11 -5.01 16.57
N GLY A 534 10.87 -5.59 15.41
CA GLY A 534 10.69 -7.04 15.27
C GLY A 534 9.92 -7.48 14.04
N PRO A 535 8.79 -6.87 13.67
CA PRO A 535 8.02 -7.26 12.50
C PRO A 535 8.89 -7.35 11.24
N ILE A 536 8.51 -8.29 10.39
CA ILE A 536 9.16 -8.61 9.13
C ILE A 536 8.64 -7.67 8.06
N TRP A 537 9.55 -7.02 7.34
CA TRP A 537 9.25 -6.09 6.24
C TRP A 537 9.59 -6.72 4.89
N PRO A 538 8.60 -7.01 4.02
CA PRO A 538 8.83 -7.64 2.72
C PRO A 538 9.61 -6.77 1.74
N TRP A 539 9.41 -5.45 1.73
CA TRP A 539 10.08 -4.54 0.78
C TRP A 539 11.62 -4.59 0.90
N LEU A 540 12.16 -4.90 2.07
CA LEU A 540 13.60 -5.04 2.29
C LEU A 540 14.22 -6.21 1.51
N LEU A 541 13.40 -7.12 0.97
CA LEU A 541 13.88 -8.20 0.10
C LEU A 541 14.59 -7.68 -1.14
N GLY A 542 14.17 -6.55 -1.69
CA GLY A 542 14.84 -6.02 -2.87
C GLY A 542 16.27 -5.58 -2.58
N ALA A 543 16.50 -4.84 -1.49
CA ALA A 543 17.84 -4.50 -1.05
C ALA A 543 18.68 -5.75 -0.68
N TYR A 544 18.07 -6.74 -0.04
CA TYR A 544 18.73 -8.00 0.29
C TYR A 544 19.19 -8.76 -0.97
N VAL A 545 18.32 -8.89 -1.96
CA VAL A 545 18.65 -9.61 -3.21
C VAL A 545 19.65 -8.84 -4.04
N ASP A 546 19.57 -7.51 -4.12
CA ASP A 546 20.59 -6.69 -4.78
C ASP A 546 21.98 -6.90 -4.17
N ALA A 547 22.05 -6.99 -2.84
CA ALA A 547 23.30 -7.29 -2.14
C ALA A 547 23.78 -8.72 -2.43
N LYS A 548 22.87 -9.71 -2.40
CA LYS A 548 23.19 -11.11 -2.69
C LYS A 548 23.72 -11.27 -4.12
N LEU A 549 23.06 -10.69 -5.11
CA LEU A 549 23.47 -10.75 -6.53
C LEU A 549 24.85 -10.14 -6.80
N LYS A 550 25.31 -9.19 -5.98
CA LYS A 550 26.65 -8.58 -6.12
C LYS A 550 27.76 -9.44 -5.52
N LEU A 551 27.45 -10.26 -4.53
CA LEU A 551 28.44 -11.01 -3.74
C LEU A 551 28.44 -12.51 -4.06
N GLU A 552 27.28 -13.08 -4.35
CA GLU A 552 27.10 -14.50 -4.64
C GLU A 552 27.30 -14.78 -6.12
N THR A 553 28.20 -15.71 -6.43
CA THR A 553 28.44 -16.18 -7.80
C THR A 553 27.76 -17.52 -8.09
N ASN A 554 27.31 -18.23 -7.04
CA ASN A 554 26.62 -19.49 -7.18
C ASN A 554 25.15 -19.29 -7.57
N ILE A 555 24.84 -19.56 -8.84
CA ILE A 555 23.48 -19.45 -9.39
C ILE A 555 22.48 -20.34 -8.66
N MET A 556 22.91 -21.51 -8.17
CA MET A 556 22.01 -22.41 -7.43
C MET A 556 21.57 -21.80 -6.10
N GLU A 557 22.48 -21.18 -5.36
CA GLU A 557 22.15 -20.47 -4.10
C GLU A 557 21.16 -19.32 -4.35
N LEU A 558 21.35 -18.60 -5.46
CA LEU A 558 20.42 -17.53 -5.86
C LEU A 558 19.03 -18.08 -6.21
N LYS A 559 18.95 -19.23 -6.89
CA LYS A 559 17.67 -19.87 -7.24
C LYS A 559 16.96 -20.48 -6.03
N LEU A 560 17.69 -20.99 -5.04
CA LEU A 560 17.13 -21.49 -3.78
C LEU A 560 16.40 -20.41 -2.97
N LEU A 561 16.68 -19.12 -3.22
CA LEU A 561 15.90 -18.03 -2.62
C LEU A 561 14.42 -18.07 -3.02
N LEU A 562 14.09 -18.53 -4.23
CA LEU A 562 12.70 -18.67 -4.67
C LEU A 562 11.95 -19.70 -3.83
N GLU A 563 12.60 -20.83 -3.52
CA GLU A 563 12.04 -21.86 -2.64
C GLU A 563 11.91 -21.34 -1.21
N TYR A 564 12.91 -20.61 -0.72
CA TYR A 564 12.89 -20.01 0.61
C TYR A 564 11.74 -19.00 0.80
N LEU A 565 11.46 -18.20 -0.24
CA LEU A 565 10.40 -17.19 -0.25
C LEU A 565 9.03 -17.74 -0.65
N ASN A 566 8.92 -19.04 -0.95
CA ASN A 566 7.66 -19.65 -1.38
C ASN A 566 6.45 -19.38 -0.44
N PRO A 567 6.60 -19.28 0.89
CA PRO A 567 5.49 -18.88 1.76
C PRO A 567 4.92 -17.49 1.46
N LEU A 568 5.79 -16.51 1.20
CA LEU A 568 5.38 -15.16 0.77
C LEU A 568 4.71 -15.18 -0.60
N LEU A 569 5.26 -15.95 -1.54
CA LEU A 569 4.68 -16.09 -2.88
C LEU A 569 3.31 -16.78 -2.85
N THR A 570 3.16 -17.79 -2.01
CA THR A 570 1.87 -18.46 -1.76
C THR A 570 0.86 -17.50 -1.14
N HIS A 571 1.30 -16.64 -0.21
CA HIS A 571 0.45 -15.58 0.34
C HIS A 571 -0.02 -14.64 -0.77
N ALA A 572 0.90 -14.11 -1.58
CA ALA A 572 0.58 -13.21 -2.68
C ALA A 572 -0.40 -13.86 -3.68
N SER A 573 -0.18 -15.11 -4.10
CA SER A 573 -1.08 -15.84 -4.99
C SER A 573 -2.51 -15.95 -4.45
N LYS A 574 -2.67 -16.20 -3.14
CA LYS A 574 -3.99 -16.27 -2.48
C LYS A 574 -4.69 -14.92 -2.38
N HIS A 575 -3.92 -13.83 -2.38
CA HIS A 575 -4.42 -12.46 -2.24
C HIS A 575 -4.29 -11.66 -3.55
N GLN A 576 -4.45 -12.31 -4.69
CA GLN A 576 -4.49 -11.66 -6.02
C GLN A 576 -3.23 -10.84 -6.35
N GLY A 577 -2.08 -11.28 -5.83
CA GLY A 577 -0.80 -10.60 -5.97
C GLY A 577 -0.52 -9.55 -4.90
N TYR A 578 -1.45 -9.20 -4.02
CA TYR A 578 -1.19 -8.21 -2.96
C TYR A 578 -0.30 -8.76 -1.85
N ILE A 579 0.60 -7.90 -1.37
CA ILE A 579 1.50 -8.18 -0.26
C ILE A 579 1.28 -7.12 0.82
N PRO A 580 1.11 -7.51 2.09
CA PRO A 580 0.91 -6.58 3.17
C PRO A 580 2.17 -5.80 3.50
N GLU A 581 1.99 -4.80 4.34
CA GLU A 581 3.08 -3.97 4.83
C GLU A 581 4.10 -4.74 5.68
N ILE A 582 3.62 -5.54 6.63
CA ILE A 582 4.46 -6.27 7.58
C ILE A 582 3.86 -7.63 7.94
N PHE A 583 4.71 -8.51 8.49
CA PHE A 583 4.30 -9.75 9.14
C PHE A 583 4.81 -9.82 10.57
N ASP A 584 4.08 -10.48 11.47
CA ASP A 584 4.59 -10.84 12.80
C ASP A 584 5.88 -11.70 12.65
N ASP A 585 6.93 -11.48 13.45
CA ASP A 585 8.20 -12.27 13.41
C ASP A 585 8.16 -13.50 14.32
N ILE A 586 6.99 -14.13 14.42
CA ILE A 586 6.78 -15.45 15.04
C ILE A 586 5.70 -16.23 14.27
N PRO A 587 5.78 -17.57 14.21
CA PRO A 587 4.73 -18.40 13.63
C PRO A 587 3.34 -18.10 14.25
N PRO A 588 2.27 -18.06 13.45
CA PRO A 588 2.21 -18.44 12.03
C PRO A 588 2.57 -17.31 11.05
N TYR A 589 3.30 -16.27 11.48
CA TYR A 589 3.70 -15.11 10.67
C TYR A 589 2.47 -14.40 10.09
N ARG A 590 1.58 -13.92 10.97
CA ARG A 590 0.32 -13.31 10.52
C ARG A 590 0.62 -12.02 9.75
N PRO A 591 -0.10 -11.74 8.64
CA PRO A 591 -0.02 -10.46 7.95
C PRO A 591 -0.58 -9.34 8.84
N ARG A 592 0.08 -8.19 8.84
CA ARG A 592 -0.19 -7.03 9.70
C ARG A 592 0.00 -5.74 8.92
N GLY A 593 -0.35 -4.63 9.57
CA GLY A 593 -0.30 -3.31 8.93
C GLY A 593 -1.27 -3.25 7.74
N CYS A 594 -0.89 -2.47 6.74
CA CYS A 594 -1.68 -2.27 5.53
C CYS A 594 -1.86 -3.58 4.76
N PHE A 595 -3.08 -3.86 4.27
CA PHE A 595 -3.42 -5.11 3.57
C PHE A 595 -2.62 -5.29 2.27
N ALA A 596 -2.47 -4.20 1.51
CA ALA A 596 -1.73 -4.16 0.26
C ALA A 596 -0.80 -2.95 0.27
N GLN A 597 0.50 -3.17 0.08
CA GLN A 597 1.49 -2.11 0.22
C GLN A 597 2.41 -2.02 -1.00
N ALA A 598 2.51 -0.81 -1.55
CA ALA A 598 3.16 -0.51 -2.83
C ALA A 598 4.62 -0.98 -2.87
N TRP A 599 5.43 -0.61 -1.86
CA TRP A 599 6.86 -0.98 -1.85
C TRP A 599 7.09 -2.49 -1.66
N SER A 600 6.23 -3.18 -0.93
CA SER A 600 6.31 -4.63 -0.72
C SER A 600 6.01 -5.34 -2.03
N ASN A 601 4.91 -4.95 -2.69
CA ASN A 601 4.54 -5.43 -4.00
C ASN A 601 5.63 -5.15 -5.05
N ALA A 602 6.15 -3.93 -5.09
CA ALA A 602 7.13 -3.48 -6.06
C ALA A 602 8.47 -4.22 -5.93
N GLU A 603 9.02 -4.28 -4.72
CA GLU A 603 10.32 -4.90 -4.49
C GLU A 603 10.25 -6.42 -4.64
N VAL A 604 9.18 -7.09 -4.20
CA VAL A 604 9.02 -8.53 -4.43
C VAL A 604 8.85 -8.83 -5.91
N TYR A 605 8.07 -8.04 -6.65
CA TYR A 605 7.97 -8.20 -8.10
C TYR A 605 9.33 -8.03 -8.79
N ARG A 606 10.07 -6.98 -8.44
CA ARG A 606 11.41 -6.72 -8.97
C ARG A 606 12.38 -7.88 -8.68
N VAL A 607 12.40 -8.36 -7.43
CA VAL A 607 13.23 -9.50 -7.01
C VAL A 607 12.98 -10.72 -7.89
N LEU A 608 11.71 -11.09 -8.12
CA LEU A 608 11.40 -12.26 -8.92
C LEU A 608 11.80 -12.07 -10.39
N VAL A 609 11.61 -10.87 -10.93
CA VAL A 609 12.05 -10.54 -12.29
C VAL A 609 13.57 -10.65 -12.40
N ASP A 610 14.33 -10.18 -11.42
CA ASP A 610 15.78 -10.25 -11.44
C ASP A 610 16.30 -11.68 -11.28
N LEU A 611 15.73 -12.47 -10.38
CA LEU A 611 16.09 -13.88 -10.20
C LEU A 611 15.70 -14.75 -11.41
N SER A 612 14.63 -14.39 -12.14
CA SER A 612 14.22 -15.10 -13.37
C SER A 612 15.17 -14.93 -14.56
N LYS A 613 16.07 -13.93 -14.52
CA LYS A 613 17.08 -13.68 -15.55
C LYS A 613 18.35 -14.52 -15.38
N LEU A 614 18.50 -15.23 -14.24
CA LEU A 614 19.60 -16.13 -13.92
C LEU A 614 19.36 -17.54 -14.45
#